data_AF-A0AAQ2Q238-F1
#
_entry.id   AF-A0AAQ2Q238-F1
#
_cell.length_a   1.000
_cell.length_b   1.000
_cell.length_c   1.000
_cell.angle_alpha   90.00
_cell.angle_beta   90.00
_cell.angle_gamma   90.00
#
_symmetry.space_group_name_H-M   'P 1'
#
loop_
_entity.id
_entity.type
_entity.pdbx_description
1 polymer ?
#
loop_
_entity_poly.entity_id
_entity_poly.type
_entity_poly.pdbx_seq_one_letter_code
_entity_poly.pdbx_strand_id
1 'polypeptide(L)'
;MKFLKTILLSSLLLTQATWADSIDLLNKKWSFAKTANADKNISPETTAIKAFKKSYRLIKTTEATNLNAGDYEWRVVYYPFGSHDKIQLINPHPTLEPLNQRVLQIAKDNVAPLTEQNKQRLQGNFSDKQIKQLSQLKHEIVINFGTFEKDVVIQAQEQIRRLIHSPCGYYGKDGETQVRIKVQVNEHGQAMAVYMDMEDTSFSRCLSSHIKRGKYMILNKDGVPVPYSFGAPIHLIV
;
A
#
# COMPACT_ATOMS: atom_id res chain seq x y z
N MET A 1 14.50 -4.09 -38.36
CA MET A 1 14.08 -3.00 -37.46
C MET A 1 13.63 -3.61 -36.13
N LYS A 2 14.33 -3.29 -35.03
CA LYS A 2 14.00 -3.75 -33.68
C LYS A 2 12.85 -2.89 -33.14
N PHE A 3 11.67 -3.46 -32.92
CA PHE A 3 10.61 -2.78 -32.18
C PHE A 3 10.88 -2.91 -30.68
N LEU A 4 11.28 -1.79 -30.08
CA LEU A 4 11.26 -1.59 -28.62
C LEU A 4 9.80 -1.67 -28.14
N LYS A 5 9.46 -2.75 -27.43
CA LYS A 5 8.25 -2.81 -26.60
C LYS A 5 8.49 -2.01 -25.33
N THR A 6 8.12 -0.73 -25.36
CA THR A 6 8.00 0.11 -24.17
C THR A 6 6.76 -0.33 -23.40
N ILE A 7 6.94 -1.15 -22.36
CA ILE A 7 5.86 -1.50 -21.42
C ILE A 7 5.81 -0.39 -20.37
N LEU A 8 4.89 0.56 -20.56
CA LEU A 8 4.47 1.52 -19.55
C LEU A 8 3.60 0.79 -18.52
N LEU A 9 4.21 0.38 -17.39
CA LEU A 9 3.51 -0.20 -16.24
C LEU A 9 3.20 0.91 -15.23
N SER A 10 2.01 1.48 -15.34
CA SER A 10 1.41 2.38 -14.35
C SER A 10 1.05 1.58 -13.09
N SER A 11 1.76 1.83 -12.00
CA SER A 11 1.65 1.13 -10.72
C SER A 11 1.35 2.13 -9.59
N LEU A 12 0.18 2.04 -8.93
CA LEU A 12 -0.07 2.80 -7.69
C LEU A 12 -1.00 2.11 -6.68
N LEU A 13 -0.41 1.70 -5.55
CA LEU A 13 -0.68 0.77 -4.42
C LEU A 13 -2.12 0.35 -3.97
N LEU A 14 -2.23 -0.85 -3.37
CA LEU A 14 -3.15 -1.14 -2.26
C LEU A 14 -2.46 -2.05 -1.24
N THR A 15 -2.16 -1.45 -0.10
CA THR A 15 -2.62 -1.86 1.23
C THR A 15 -2.97 -0.55 1.93
N GLN A 16 -3.96 -0.49 2.80
CA GLN A 16 -3.99 0.57 3.83
C GLN A 16 -3.11 0.03 4.97
N ALA A 17 -1.87 0.44 5.23
CA ALA A 17 -1.20 1.72 5.03
C ALA A 17 -0.96 2.10 3.57
N THR A 18 -1.61 3.19 3.13
CA THR A 18 -0.98 4.04 2.13
C THR A 18 0.42 4.30 2.69
N TRP A 19 1.43 3.69 2.08
CA TRP A 19 2.80 4.08 2.31
C TRP A 19 2.83 5.48 1.73
N ALA A 20 2.44 6.45 2.56
CA ALA A 20 2.68 7.85 2.28
C ALA A 20 4.12 7.88 1.79
N ASP A 21 4.33 8.49 0.62
CA ASP A 21 5.64 8.74 0.06
C ASP A 21 6.62 8.87 1.23
N SER A 22 7.67 8.05 1.29
CA SER A 22 8.53 7.98 2.49
C SER A 22 8.97 9.38 2.96
N ILE A 23 9.02 10.33 2.03
CA ILE A 23 9.18 11.78 2.26
C ILE A 23 7.99 12.42 3.00
N ASP A 24 6.76 12.24 2.54
CA ASP A 24 5.54 12.75 3.19
C ASP A 24 5.35 12.16 4.58
N LEU A 25 5.59 10.86 4.75
CA LEU A 25 5.52 10.23 6.07
C LEU A 25 6.58 10.85 7.01
N LEU A 26 7.82 11.00 6.53
CA LEU A 26 8.89 11.63 7.29
C LEU A 26 8.56 13.08 7.65
N ASN A 27 8.03 13.87 6.70
CA ASN A 27 7.59 15.25 6.92
C ASN A 27 6.43 15.33 7.93
N LYS A 28 5.48 14.40 7.88
CA LYS A 28 4.40 14.29 8.87
C LYS A 28 4.96 13.98 10.26
N LYS A 29 5.90 13.05 10.38
CA LYS A 29 6.59 12.75 11.66
C LYS A 29 7.37 13.96 12.17
N TRP A 30 7.99 14.73 11.29
CA TRP A 30 8.66 15.99 11.65
C TRP A 30 7.68 17.04 12.17
N SER A 31 6.56 17.26 11.48
CA SER A 31 5.52 18.20 11.93
C SER A 31 5.01 17.84 13.32
N PHE A 32 4.70 16.56 13.57
CA PHE A 32 4.32 16.09 14.92
C PHE A 32 5.43 16.28 15.95
N ALA A 33 6.68 15.97 15.60
CA ALA A 33 7.80 16.13 16.51
C ALA A 33 8.05 17.60 16.85
N LYS A 34 7.85 18.51 15.89
CA LYS A 34 7.95 19.96 16.10
C LYS A 34 6.91 20.45 17.09
N THR A 35 5.66 20.02 16.94
CA THR A 35 4.58 20.38 17.88
C THR A 35 4.79 19.74 19.27
N ALA A 36 5.14 18.46 19.33
CA ALA A 36 5.27 17.72 20.61
C ALA A 36 6.50 18.11 21.44
N ASN A 37 7.49 18.75 20.81
CA ASN A 37 8.72 19.20 21.43
C ASN A 37 8.90 20.72 21.40
N ALA A 38 7.87 21.51 21.11
CA ALA A 38 7.98 22.97 20.99
C ALA A 38 8.64 23.62 22.23
N ASP A 39 8.32 23.11 23.42
CA ASP A 39 8.85 23.60 24.71
C ASP A 39 9.94 22.68 25.30
N LYS A 40 10.47 21.75 24.50
CA LYS A 40 11.50 20.79 24.92
C LYS A 40 12.77 21.02 24.13
N ASN A 41 13.93 20.96 24.77
CA ASN A 41 15.23 21.10 24.10
C ASN A 41 15.62 19.81 23.32
N ILE A 42 14.68 19.27 22.54
CA ILE A 42 14.80 18.00 21.82
C ILE A 42 14.66 18.29 20.32
N SER A 43 15.66 17.91 19.53
CA SER A 43 15.63 18.06 18.06
C SER A 43 14.42 17.33 17.45
N PRO A 44 13.50 18.05 16.78
CA PRO A 44 12.35 17.46 16.12
C PRO A 44 12.76 16.57 14.94
N GLU A 45 13.85 16.90 14.23
CA GLU A 45 14.40 16.11 13.12
C GLU A 45 14.87 14.74 13.59
N THR A 46 15.65 14.72 14.68
CA THR A 46 16.18 13.47 15.26
C THR A 46 15.03 12.61 15.78
N THR A 47 14.00 13.22 16.36
CA THR A 47 12.79 12.54 16.81
C THR A 47 12.00 11.96 15.63
N ALA A 48 11.86 12.73 14.54
CA ALA A 48 11.18 12.31 13.32
C ALA A 48 11.87 11.12 12.66
N ILE A 49 13.20 11.16 12.51
CA ILE A 49 14.00 10.06 11.94
C ILE A 49 13.88 8.80 12.81
N LYS A 50 13.96 8.94 14.13
CA LYS A 50 13.75 7.81 15.07
C LYS A 50 12.34 7.24 14.96
N ALA A 51 11.31 8.08 14.88
CA ALA A 51 9.92 7.66 14.74
C ALA A 51 9.66 7.00 13.38
N PHE A 52 10.26 7.53 12.31
CA PHE A 52 10.24 6.93 10.99
C PHE A 52 10.86 5.52 11.01
N LYS A 53 12.08 5.37 11.55
CA LYS A 53 12.75 4.07 11.71
C LYS A 53 11.90 3.05 12.50
N LYS A 54 11.19 3.49 13.54
CA LYS A 54 10.28 2.62 14.30
C LYS A 54 9.04 2.20 13.50
N SER A 55 8.55 3.03 12.59
CA SER A 55 7.32 2.77 11.82
C SER A 55 7.50 1.62 10.81
N TYR A 56 8.74 1.22 10.52
CA TYR A 56 9.09 0.20 9.53
C TYR A 56 9.88 -0.98 10.10
N ARG A 57 9.87 -1.15 11.43
CA ARG A 57 10.71 -2.16 12.10
C ARG A 57 10.39 -3.61 11.68
N LEU A 58 9.17 -3.85 11.22
CA LEU A 58 8.75 -5.00 10.43
C LEU A 58 7.35 -4.68 9.93
N ILE A 59 7.14 -4.65 8.61
CA ILE A 59 5.79 -4.49 8.07
C ILE A 59 5.38 -5.81 7.47
N LYS A 60 4.24 -6.32 7.94
CA LYS A 60 3.63 -7.53 7.40
C LYS A 60 2.50 -7.13 6.48
N THR A 61 2.54 -7.60 5.24
CA THR A 61 1.49 -7.41 4.26
C THR A 61 1.09 -8.75 3.66
N THR A 62 -0.18 -8.89 3.32
CA THR A 62 -0.70 -10.05 2.62
C THR A 62 -1.26 -9.60 1.28
N GLU A 63 -0.84 -10.23 0.19
CA GLU A 63 -1.40 -10.03 -1.15
C GLU A 63 -2.16 -11.27 -1.62
N ALA A 64 -3.12 -11.05 -2.51
CA ALA A 64 -3.93 -12.08 -3.10
C ALA A 64 -3.22 -12.85 -4.22
N THR A 65 -3.39 -14.18 -4.28
CA THR A 65 -2.91 -14.99 -5.40
C THR A 65 -3.77 -16.25 -5.62
N ASN A 66 -3.77 -16.80 -6.84
CA ASN A 66 -4.25 -18.16 -7.12
C ASN A 66 -3.14 -19.22 -7.03
N LEU A 67 -1.90 -18.81 -6.73
CA LEU A 67 -0.77 -19.71 -6.53
C LEU A 67 -0.83 -20.29 -5.11
N ASN A 68 -0.57 -21.59 -4.96
CA ASN A 68 -0.43 -22.17 -3.64
C ASN A 68 0.91 -21.74 -3.02
N ALA A 69 0.87 -20.68 -2.21
CA ALA A 69 2.03 -20.18 -1.46
C ALA A 69 2.18 -20.83 -0.06
N GLY A 70 1.21 -21.66 0.36
CA GLY A 70 1.15 -22.19 1.73
C GLY A 70 1.27 -21.08 2.78
N ASP A 71 2.03 -21.35 3.84
CA ASP A 71 2.37 -20.37 4.89
C ASP A 71 3.69 -19.64 4.62
N TYR A 72 4.17 -19.61 3.37
CA TYR A 72 5.47 -19.03 3.06
C TYR A 72 5.47 -17.51 3.24
N GLU A 73 6.47 -17.01 3.97
CA GLU A 73 6.66 -15.59 4.23
C GLU A 73 7.91 -15.10 3.49
N TRP A 74 7.74 -14.25 2.48
CA TRP A 74 8.87 -13.61 1.81
C TRP A 74 9.39 -12.45 2.65
N ARG A 75 10.70 -12.37 2.81
CA ARG A 75 11.39 -11.30 3.53
C ARG A 75 12.25 -10.51 2.56
N VAL A 76 11.98 -9.21 2.47
CA VAL A 76 12.75 -8.30 1.64
C VAL A 76 13.38 -7.23 2.50
N VAL A 77 14.67 -7.03 2.26
CA VAL A 77 15.41 -5.90 2.78
C VAL A 77 15.42 -4.81 1.72
N TYR A 78 15.16 -3.57 2.14
CA TYR A 78 15.25 -2.41 1.26
C TYR A 78 15.68 -1.16 2.03
N TYR A 79 16.03 -0.12 1.27
CA TYR A 79 16.44 1.18 1.77
C TYR A 79 15.46 2.23 1.26
N PRO A 80 14.56 2.78 2.10
CA PRO A 80 13.47 3.66 1.63
C PRO A 80 13.95 4.88 0.86
N PHE A 81 15.14 5.37 1.16
CA PHE A 81 15.77 6.52 0.49
C PHE A 81 16.97 6.12 -0.37
N GLY A 82 17.19 4.81 -0.53
CA GLY A 82 18.24 4.23 -1.35
C GLY A 82 17.80 4.05 -2.79
N SER A 83 18.66 3.42 -3.57
CA SER A 83 18.41 3.05 -4.97
C SER A 83 17.83 1.64 -5.06
N HIS A 84 17.11 1.32 -6.14
CA HIS A 84 16.40 0.04 -6.31
C HIS A 84 17.33 -1.18 -6.37
N ASP A 85 18.60 -1.00 -6.74
CA ASP A 85 19.65 -2.03 -6.73
C ASP A 85 20.01 -2.51 -5.31
N LYS A 86 19.63 -1.76 -4.27
CA LYS A 86 19.85 -2.15 -2.87
C LYS A 86 18.71 -2.96 -2.27
N ILE A 87 17.72 -3.34 -3.07
CA ILE A 87 16.60 -4.19 -2.65
C ILE A 87 17.05 -5.65 -2.78
N GLN A 88 16.89 -6.41 -1.70
CA GLN A 88 17.32 -7.80 -1.64
C GLN A 88 16.21 -8.68 -1.08
N LEU A 89 15.78 -9.66 -1.88
CA LEU A 89 14.94 -10.75 -1.42
C LEU A 89 15.82 -11.76 -0.66
N ILE A 90 15.56 -11.95 0.63
CA ILE A 90 16.40 -12.75 1.54
C ILE A 90 16.14 -14.24 1.39
N ASN A 91 14.89 -14.62 1.15
CA ASN A 91 14.45 -16.00 1.02
C ASN A 91 13.55 -16.15 -0.21
N PRO A 92 14.12 -16.20 -1.42
CA PRO A 92 13.33 -16.49 -2.62
C PRO A 92 12.70 -17.88 -2.52
N HIS A 93 11.44 -18.00 -2.91
CA HIS A 93 10.76 -19.29 -2.99
C HIS A 93 11.34 -20.09 -4.17
N PRO A 94 11.66 -21.39 -4.01
CA PRO A 94 12.40 -22.16 -5.03
C PRO A 94 11.64 -22.36 -6.34
N THR A 95 10.31 -22.37 -6.30
CA THR A 95 9.46 -22.69 -7.47
C THR A 95 8.45 -21.60 -7.84
N LEU A 96 8.33 -20.53 -7.05
CA LEU A 96 7.31 -19.49 -7.23
C LEU A 96 7.95 -18.18 -7.69
N GLU A 97 8.67 -18.24 -8.81
CA GLU A 97 9.39 -17.10 -9.36
C GLU A 97 8.50 -15.87 -9.63
N PRO A 98 7.25 -16.01 -10.11
CA PRO A 98 6.37 -14.85 -10.26
C PRO A 98 6.08 -14.12 -8.93
N LEU A 99 5.97 -14.85 -7.82
CA LEU A 99 5.79 -14.25 -6.49
C LEU A 99 7.09 -13.60 -5.99
N ASN A 100 8.25 -14.19 -6.27
CA ASN A 100 9.55 -13.56 -5.99
C ASN A 100 9.66 -12.18 -6.66
N GLN A 101 9.30 -12.10 -7.95
CA GLN A 101 9.32 -10.84 -8.71
C GLN A 101 8.29 -9.84 -8.19
N ARG A 102 7.09 -10.31 -7.83
CA ARG A 102 6.05 -9.46 -7.25
C ARG A 102 6.48 -8.84 -5.92
N VAL A 103 7.09 -9.64 -5.06
CA VAL A 103 7.65 -9.21 -3.77
C VAL A 103 8.72 -8.13 -3.94
N LEU A 104 9.63 -8.30 -4.90
CA LEU A 104 10.61 -7.28 -5.26
C LEU A 104 9.95 -6.00 -5.79
N GLN A 105 8.88 -6.13 -6.57
CA GLN A 105 8.13 -4.97 -7.06
C GLN A 105 7.45 -4.22 -5.91
N ILE A 106 6.83 -4.91 -4.96
CA ILE A 106 6.25 -4.28 -3.77
C ILE A 106 7.31 -3.50 -3.01
N ALA A 107 8.51 -4.07 -2.84
CA ALA A 107 9.60 -3.35 -2.19
C ALA A 107 10.07 -2.12 -2.99
N LYS A 108 10.13 -2.19 -4.34
CA LYS A 108 10.46 -1.04 -5.20
C LYS A 108 9.44 0.09 -5.06
N ASP A 109 8.15 -0.25 -5.04
CA ASP A 109 7.06 0.73 -4.86
C ASP A 109 7.17 1.48 -3.51
N ASN A 110 7.97 0.97 -2.57
CA ASN A 110 8.21 1.53 -1.24
C ASN A 110 9.50 2.36 -1.12
N VAL A 111 10.28 2.46 -2.20
CA VAL A 111 11.49 3.28 -2.24
C VAL A 111 11.17 4.65 -2.85
N ALA A 112 11.60 5.71 -2.17
CA ALA A 112 11.65 7.08 -2.66
C ALA A 112 13.12 7.52 -2.70
N PRO A 113 13.87 7.21 -3.79
CA PRO A 113 15.29 7.51 -3.86
C PRO A 113 15.56 9.00 -3.65
N LEU A 114 16.70 9.35 -3.05
CA LEU A 114 17.15 10.75 -2.89
C LEU A 114 17.62 11.37 -4.22
N THR A 115 16.69 11.52 -5.17
CA THR A 115 16.88 12.38 -6.35
C THR A 115 17.01 13.85 -5.92
N GLU A 116 17.49 14.71 -6.81
CA GLU A 116 17.58 16.15 -6.51
C GLU A 116 16.23 16.76 -6.10
N GLN A 117 15.15 16.37 -6.79
CA GLN A 117 13.79 16.78 -6.42
C GLN A 117 13.40 16.33 -5.00
N ASN A 118 13.71 15.09 -4.63
CA ASN A 118 13.37 14.55 -3.32
C ASN A 118 14.24 15.15 -2.20
N LYS A 119 15.51 15.46 -2.49
CA LYS A 119 16.37 16.21 -1.57
C LYS A 119 15.82 17.61 -1.32
N GLN A 120 15.40 18.33 -2.35
CA GLN A 120 14.80 19.66 -2.21
C GLN A 120 13.54 19.64 -1.32
N ARG A 121 12.70 18.61 -1.44
CA ARG A 121 11.52 18.42 -0.57
C ARG A 121 11.87 18.18 0.91
N LEU A 122 13.11 17.77 1.21
CA LEU A 122 13.59 17.50 2.57
C LEU A 122 14.48 18.64 3.13
N GLN A 123 15.19 19.38 2.27
CA GLN A 123 16.15 20.42 2.66
C GLN A 123 15.52 21.60 3.42
N GLY A 124 14.19 21.77 3.38
CA GLY A 124 13.48 22.74 4.23
C GLY A 124 13.31 22.32 5.69
N ASN A 125 13.45 21.02 6.00
CA ASN A 125 13.17 20.45 7.32
C ASN A 125 14.36 19.67 7.91
N PHE A 126 15.33 19.26 7.09
CA PHE A 126 16.45 18.41 7.48
C PHE A 126 17.77 18.91 6.89
N SER A 127 18.85 18.82 7.67
CA SER A 127 20.21 19.11 7.20
C SER A 127 20.74 18.05 6.23
N ASP A 128 21.73 18.40 5.39
CA ASP A 128 22.37 17.45 4.48
C ASP A 128 22.96 16.23 5.19
N LYS A 129 23.50 16.43 6.41
CA LYS A 129 24.00 15.33 7.24
C LYS A 129 22.88 14.34 7.61
N GLN A 130 21.70 14.85 7.96
CA GLN A 130 20.53 14.03 8.27
C GLN A 130 19.97 13.36 7.02
N ILE A 131 19.90 14.07 5.89
CA ILE A 131 19.48 13.50 4.60
C ILE A 131 20.41 12.34 4.20
N LYS A 132 21.73 12.49 4.40
CA LYS A 132 22.69 11.40 4.15
C LYS A 132 22.42 10.18 5.05
N GLN A 133 22.04 10.39 6.32
CA GLN A 133 21.68 9.28 7.23
C GLN A 133 20.43 8.53 6.77
N LEU A 134 19.45 9.22 6.18
CA LEU A 134 18.23 8.58 5.65
C LEU A 134 18.54 7.53 4.58
N SER A 135 19.53 7.79 3.71
CA SER A 135 19.96 6.85 2.67
C SER A 135 20.54 5.53 3.19
N GLN A 136 20.93 5.49 4.46
CA GLN A 136 21.53 4.34 5.13
C GLN A 136 20.51 3.55 5.96
N LEU A 137 19.25 4.02 6.04
CA LEU A 137 18.20 3.32 6.78
C LEU A 137 17.81 2.04 6.05
N LYS A 138 18.07 0.91 6.70
CA LYS A 138 17.70 -0.43 6.27
C LYS A 138 16.39 -0.85 6.91
N HIS A 139 15.40 -1.22 6.11
CA HIS A 139 14.11 -1.74 6.54
C HIS A 139 13.89 -3.16 6.03
N GLU A 140 12.98 -3.88 6.69
CA GLU A 140 12.55 -5.23 6.32
C GLU A 140 11.02 -5.26 6.19
N ILE A 141 10.54 -5.83 5.09
CA ILE A 141 9.13 -6.11 4.86
C ILE A 141 8.94 -7.63 4.75
N VAL A 142 7.88 -8.11 5.40
CA VAL A 142 7.40 -9.49 5.32
C VAL A 142 6.14 -9.50 4.48
N ILE A 143 6.13 -10.33 3.44
CA ILE A 143 5.05 -10.41 2.46
C ILE A 143 4.56 -11.84 2.43
N ASN A 144 3.27 -12.03 2.65
CA ASN A 144 2.60 -13.31 2.54
C ASN A 144 1.64 -13.26 1.35
N PHE A 145 1.35 -14.40 0.74
CA PHE A 145 0.33 -14.49 -0.29
C PHE A 145 -0.80 -15.43 0.14
N GLY A 146 -2.03 -14.91 0.18
CA GLY A 146 -3.25 -15.65 0.51
C GLY A 146 -4.00 -16.14 -0.72
N THR A 147 -4.81 -17.18 -0.58
CA THR A 147 -5.54 -17.80 -1.70
C THR A 147 -6.87 -17.11 -2.00
N PHE A 148 -7.26 -17.06 -3.29
CA PHE A 148 -8.45 -16.35 -3.79
C PHE A 148 -9.76 -16.67 -3.07
N GLU A 149 -10.07 -17.96 -2.89
CA GLU A 149 -11.40 -18.43 -2.48
C GLU A 149 -11.74 -18.18 -1.01
N LYS A 150 -10.72 -18.02 -0.14
CA LYS A 150 -10.92 -17.71 1.28
C LYS A 150 -10.40 -16.34 1.66
N ASP A 151 -9.20 -15.95 1.24
CA ASP A 151 -8.52 -14.81 1.84
C ASP A 151 -8.77 -13.50 1.10
N VAL A 152 -9.01 -13.57 -0.21
CA VAL A 152 -9.02 -12.38 -1.06
C VAL A 152 -10.37 -11.71 -1.11
N VAL A 153 -11.45 -12.49 -1.23
CA VAL A 153 -12.81 -11.96 -1.09
C VAL A 153 -12.97 -11.38 0.32
N ILE A 154 -12.48 -12.06 1.36
CA ILE A 154 -12.51 -11.57 2.74
C ILE A 154 -11.68 -10.29 2.89
N GLN A 155 -10.45 -10.22 2.35
CA GLN A 155 -9.63 -9.01 2.44
C GLN A 155 -10.20 -7.84 1.62
N ALA A 156 -10.73 -8.08 0.43
CA ALA A 156 -11.37 -7.06 -0.38
C ALA A 156 -12.66 -6.57 0.31
N GLN A 157 -13.42 -7.46 0.94
CA GLN A 157 -14.55 -7.12 1.81
C GLN A 157 -14.10 -6.29 3.02
N GLU A 158 -13.04 -6.68 3.71
CA GLU A 158 -12.49 -5.94 4.86
C GLU A 158 -11.98 -4.55 4.46
N GLN A 159 -11.34 -4.42 3.30
CA GLN A 159 -10.94 -3.11 2.77
C GLN A 159 -12.15 -2.21 2.55
N ILE A 160 -13.22 -2.74 1.98
CA ILE A 160 -14.46 -2.00 1.79
C ILE A 160 -15.12 -1.68 3.15
N ARG A 161 -15.11 -2.61 4.12
CA ARG A 161 -15.64 -2.38 5.47
C ARG A 161 -14.93 -1.25 6.19
N ARG A 162 -13.60 -1.18 6.09
CA ARG A 162 -12.82 -0.05 6.65
C ARG A 162 -13.20 1.31 6.05
N LEU A 163 -13.68 1.35 4.81
CA LEU A 163 -14.13 2.58 4.18
C LEU A 163 -15.48 3.08 4.75
N ILE A 164 -16.29 2.20 5.33
CA ILE A 164 -17.52 2.58 6.03
C ILE A 164 -17.19 3.45 7.25
N HIS A 165 -16.14 3.08 8.00
CA HIS A 165 -15.65 3.83 9.15
C HIS A 165 -14.70 4.99 8.79
N SER A 166 -14.65 5.39 7.52
CA SER A 166 -13.84 6.49 6.99
C SER A 166 -14.69 7.78 6.90
N PRO A 167 -14.19 8.91 6.31
CA PRO A 167 -14.99 10.12 6.12
C PRO A 167 -16.33 9.88 5.39
N CYS A 168 -16.46 8.78 4.63
CA CYS A 168 -17.72 8.41 3.99
C CYS A 168 -18.82 8.04 5.00
N GLY A 169 -18.47 7.57 6.21
CA GLY A 169 -19.45 7.18 7.23
C GLY A 169 -20.37 8.32 7.68
N TYR A 170 -19.90 9.58 7.55
CA TYR A 170 -20.72 10.77 7.82
C TYR A 170 -21.96 10.89 6.92
N TYR A 171 -21.92 10.27 5.73
CA TYR A 171 -23.04 10.28 4.79
C TYR A 171 -23.98 9.08 4.95
N GLY A 172 -23.63 8.10 5.78
CA GLY A 172 -24.51 6.96 6.05
C GLY A 172 -25.69 7.41 6.91
N LYS A 173 -26.92 7.08 6.50
CA LYS A 173 -28.10 7.25 7.35
C LYS A 173 -28.17 6.13 8.39
N ASP A 174 -28.64 6.47 9.59
CA ASP A 174 -28.91 5.52 10.67
C ASP A 174 -29.91 4.44 10.22
N GLY A 175 -29.56 3.17 10.45
CA GLY A 175 -30.41 2.01 10.17
C GLY A 175 -29.61 0.79 9.68
N GLU A 176 -30.00 -0.40 10.14
CA GLU A 176 -29.40 -1.66 9.69
C GLU A 176 -29.75 -1.95 8.23
N THR A 177 -28.89 -1.51 7.30
CA THR A 177 -29.06 -1.80 5.88
C THR A 177 -27.96 -2.75 5.42
N GLN A 178 -28.36 -3.91 4.87
CA GLN A 178 -27.44 -4.78 4.14
C GLN A 178 -27.26 -4.24 2.73
N VAL A 179 -26.06 -3.72 2.44
CA VAL A 179 -25.69 -3.26 1.10
C VAL A 179 -24.85 -4.31 0.41
N ARG A 180 -25.21 -4.68 -0.82
CA ARG A 180 -24.38 -5.51 -1.68
C ARG A 180 -23.58 -4.62 -2.62
N ILE A 181 -22.26 -4.70 -2.50
CA ILE A 181 -21.34 -4.05 -3.43
C ILE A 181 -20.78 -5.10 -4.37
N LYS A 182 -20.86 -4.86 -5.68
CA LYS A 182 -20.16 -5.65 -6.69
C LYS A 182 -19.06 -4.80 -7.32
N VAL A 183 -17.85 -5.34 -7.37
CA VAL A 183 -16.69 -4.66 -7.94
C VAL A 183 -16.12 -5.51 -9.07
N GLN A 184 -15.86 -4.89 -10.22
CA GLN A 184 -15.13 -5.48 -11.34
C GLN A 184 -13.73 -4.92 -11.36
N VAL A 185 -12.73 -5.80 -11.40
CA VAL A 185 -11.31 -5.45 -11.32
C VAL A 185 -10.61 -5.89 -12.60
N ASN A 186 -9.80 -5.00 -13.18
CA ASN A 186 -9.01 -5.30 -14.38
C ASN A 186 -7.67 -5.99 -14.05
N GLU A 187 -6.91 -6.33 -15.09
CA GLU A 187 -5.57 -6.94 -14.99
C GLU A 187 -4.53 -6.06 -14.27
N HIS A 188 -4.81 -4.77 -14.09
CA HIS A 188 -3.95 -3.86 -13.31
C HIS A 188 -4.36 -3.79 -11.83
N GLY A 189 -5.34 -4.60 -11.42
CA GLY A 189 -5.93 -4.55 -10.09
C GLY A 189 -6.83 -3.34 -9.87
N GLN A 190 -7.19 -2.57 -10.89
CA GLN A 190 -8.02 -1.38 -10.71
C GLN A 190 -9.51 -1.73 -10.77
N ALA A 191 -10.29 -1.18 -9.84
CA ALA A 191 -11.75 -1.30 -9.88
C ALA A 191 -12.33 -0.46 -11.03
N MET A 192 -12.81 -1.12 -12.07
CA MET A 192 -13.39 -0.51 -13.28
C MET A 192 -14.85 -0.12 -13.07
N ALA A 193 -15.62 -1.02 -12.46
CA ALA A 193 -17.04 -0.82 -12.20
C ALA A 193 -17.33 -1.15 -10.74
N VAL A 194 -18.13 -0.31 -10.10
CA VAL A 194 -18.58 -0.47 -8.71
C VAL A 194 -20.10 -0.29 -8.71
N TYR A 195 -20.81 -1.38 -8.46
CA TYR A 195 -22.27 -1.40 -8.35
C TYR A 195 -22.64 -1.51 -6.88
N MET A 196 -23.53 -0.65 -6.42
CA MET A 196 -24.03 -0.65 -5.05
C MET A 196 -25.56 -0.65 -5.10
N ASP A 197 -26.16 -1.58 -4.40
CA ASP A 197 -27.61 -1.63 -4.22
C ASP A 197 -28.00 -0.72 -3.04
N MET A 198 -28.06 0.59 -3.31
CA MET A 198 -28.24 1.63 -2.30
C MET A 198 -28.88 2.88 -2.90
N GLU A 199 -29.89 3.42 -2.22
CA GLU A 199 -30.58 4.65 -2.65
C GLU A 199 -29.81 5.93 -2.30
N ASP A 200 -28.96 5.92 -1.26
CA ASP A 200 -28.18 7.09 -0.85
C ASP A 200 -27.09 7.44 -1.89
N THR A 201 -27.35 8.48 -2.68
CA THR A 201 -26.46 8.92 -3.76
C THR A 201 -25.17 9.60 -3.28
N SER A 202 -25.12 10.11 -2.04
CA SER A 202 -23.93 10.79 -1.49
C SER A 202 -22.97 9.78 -0.88
N PHE A 203 -23.50 8.85 -0.08
CA PHE A 203 -22.72 7.77 0.51
C PHE A 203 -22.16 6.83 -0.57
N SER A 204 -23.00 6.40 -1.52
CA SER A 204 -22.57 5.56 -2.65
C SER A 204 -21.50 6.23 -3.52
N ARG A 205 -21.61 7.54 -3.78
CA ARG A 205 -20.59 8.30 -4.53
C ARG A 205 -19.26 8.37 -3.79
N CYS A 206 -19.30 8.65 -2.48
CA CYS A 206 -18.09 8.67 -1.64
C CYS A 206 -17.41 7.31 -1.65
N LEU A 207 -18.17 6.25 -1.32
CA LEU A 207 -17.66 4.90 -1.22
C LEU A 207 -17.14 4.40 -2.57
N SER A 208 -17.85 4.66 -3.68
CA SER A 208 -17.40 4.30 -5.03
C SER A 208 -16.07 4.96 -5.39
N SER A 209 -15.90 6.24 -5.06
CA SER A 209 -14.64 6.96 -5.28
C SER A 209 -13.48 6.32 -4.51
N HIS A 210 -13.69 5.95 -3.26
CA HIS A 210 -12.67 5.28 -2.46
C HIS A 210 -12.37 3.86 -2.95
N ILE A 211 -13.39 3.07 -3.31
CA ILE A 211 -13.21 1.71 -3.86
C ILE A 211 -12.42 1.76 -5.16
N LYS A 212 -12.72 2.70 -6.07
CA LYS A 212 -12.02 2.88 -7.35
C LYS A 212 -10.55 3.27 -7.19
N ARG A 213 -10.18 3.90 -6.08
CA ARG A 213 -8.78 4.24 -5.75
C ARG A 213 -8.00 3.06 -5.17
N GLY A 214 -8.67 1.96 -4.82
CA GLY A 214 -8.00 0.74 -4.37
C GLY A 214 -7.41 -0.06 -5.54
N LYS A 215 -6.28 -0.74 -5.32
CA LYS A 215 -5.80 -1.89 -6.12
C LYS A 215 -6.05 -3.30 -5.54
N TYR A 216 -6.79 -4.11 -6.26
CA TYR A 216 -7.14 -5.45 -5.86
C TYR A 216 -6.47 -6.47 -6.81
N MET A 217 -5.16 -6.38 -7.04
CA MET A 217 -4.51 -7.23 -8.05
C MET A 217 -4.47 -8.71 -7.61
N ILE A 218 -4.68 -9.61 -8.57
CA ILE A 218 -4.66 -11.07 -8.35
C ILE A 218 -3.88 -11.73 -9.50
N LEU A 219 -3.07 -12.73 -9.16
CA LEU A 219 -2.28 -13.50 -10.12
C LEU A 219 -2.91 -14.88 -10.38
N ASN A 220 -2.85 -15.37 -11.62
CA ASN A 220 -3.24 -16.73 -11.97
C ASN A 220 -2.13 -17.76 -11.67
N LYS A 221 -2.37 -19.02 -12.05
CA LYS A 221 -1.41 -20.14 -11.87
C LYS A 221 -0.05 -19.96 -12.55
N ASP A 222 0.03 -19.06 -13.53
CA ASP A 222 1.25 -18.74 -14.27
C ASP A 222 1.87 -17.43 -13.77
N GLY A 223 1.31 -16.84 -12.70
CA GLY A 223 1.79 -15.58 -12.13
C GLY A 223 1.40 -14.34 -12.94
N VAL A 224 0.46 -14.47 -13.86
CA VAL A 224 -0.03 -13.38 -14.71
C VAL A 224 -1.22 -12.70 -14.03
N PRO A 225 -1.25 -11.35 -13.96
CA PRO A 225 -2.41 -10.64 -13.45
C PRO A 225 -3.68 -10.99 -14.23
N VAL A 226 -4.80 -11.20 -13.53
CA VAL A 226 -6.08 -11.56 -14.15
C VAL A 226 -7.22 -10.67 -13.69
N PRO A 227 -8.18 -10.35 -14.57
CA PRO A 227 -9.37 -9.62 -14.19
C PRO A 227 -10.30 -10.54 -13.42
N TYR A 228 -11.09 -9.99 -12.50
CA TYR A 228 -12.08 -10.75 -11.74
C TYR A 228 -13.17 -9.83 -11.21
N SER A 229 -14.22 -10.43 -10.65
CA SER A 229 -15.30 -9.71 -9.97
C SER A 229 -15.51 -10.29 -8.58
N PHE A 230 -15.85 -9.44 -7.62
CA PHE A 230 -16.20 -9.89 -6.29
C PHE A 230 -17.40 -9.13 -5.73
N GLY A 231 -18.11 -9.80 -4.82
CA GLY A 231 -19.21 -9.23 -4.05
C GLY A 231 -18.79 -9.00 -2.60
N ALA A 232 -19.18 -7.87 -2.03
CA ALA A 232 -18.99 -7.55 -0.64
C ALA A 232 -20.34 -7.22 0.03
N PRO A 233 -20.87 -8.11 0.89
CA PRO A 233 -21.98 -7.76 1.75
C PRO A 233 -21.47 -6.86 2.88
N ILE A 234 -22.12 -5.73 3.04
CA ILE A 234 -21.82 -4.73 4.05
C ILE A 234 -23.03 -4.57 4.94
N HIS A 235 -22.81 -4.67 6.25
CA HIS A 235 -23.77 -4.24 7.24
C HIS A 235 -23.41 -2.81 7.62
N LEU A 236 -24.28 -1.86 7.27
CA LEU A 236 -24.17 -0.51 7.79
C LEU A 236 -24.77 -0.53 9.20
N ILE A 237 -23.89 -0.49 10.20
CA ILE A 237 -24.24 -0.16 11.57
C ILE A 237 -23.54 1.18 11.80
N VAL A 238 -24.29 2.27 11.63
CA VAL A 238 -23.83 3.63 11.93
C VAL A 238 -24.41 4.02 13.28
#